data_AF-A0A3D6A638-F1
#
_entry.id   AF-A0A3D6A638-F1
#
_cell.length_a   1.000
_cell.length_b   1.000
_cell.length_c   1.000
_cell.angle_alpha   90.00
_cell.angle_beta   90.00
_cell.angle_gamma   90.00
#
_symmetry.space_group_name_H-M   'P 1'
#
loop_
_entity.id
_entity.type
_entity.pdbx_description
1 polymer ?
#
loop_
_entity_poly.entity_id
_entity_poly.type
_entity_poly.pdbx_seq_one_letter_code
_entity_poly.pdbx_strand_id
1 'polypeptide(L)'
;MKKSTILYYSKFILLLALTSYAQNDETSTYDKIWDKVTLYENAENSLISKFWLTGRLQGEYHSFDNDVSGDDHDDYDWRRFRFGFKATLLGDITLHSEADLGLENQGKPLYNNLTDTYFS
;
A
#
# COMPACT_ATOMS: atom_id res chain seq x y z
N MET A 1 17.62 -19.38 11.95
CA MET A 1 17.84 -18.65 10.68
C MET A 1 16.81 -17.54 10.37
N LYS A 2 15.66 -17.46 11.07
CA LYS A 2 14.60 -16.46 10.80
C LYS A 2 14.85 -15.02 11.35
N LYS A 3 15.64 -14.85 12.41
CA LYS A 3 15.92 -13.53 13.03
C LYS A 3 16.66 -12.53 12.11
N SER A 4 17.40 -13.03 11.11
CA SER A 4 18.20 -12.17 10.21
C SER A 4 17.33 -11.46 9.17
N THR A 5 16.26 -12.09 8.70
CA THR A 5 15.37 -11.53 7.65
C THR A 5 14.49 -10.41 8.20
N ILE A 6 14.00 -10.53 9.43
CA ILE A 6 13.22 -9.49 10.14
C ILE A 6 14.04 -8.20 10.32
N LEU A 7 15.33 -8.33 10.60
CA LEU A 7 16.23 -7.19 10.76
C LEU A 7 16.46 -6.43 9.45
N TYR A 8 16.39 -7.10 8.30
CA TYR A 8 16.54 -6.47 6.98
C TYR A 8 15.29 -5.66 6.58
N TYR A 9 14.09 -6.20 6.78
CA TYR A 9 12.85 -5.47 6.49
C TYR A 9 12.64 -4.28 7.43
N SER A 10 12.98 -4.42 8.71
CA SER A 10 12.96 -3.33 9.69
C SER A 10 13.88 -2.17 9.29
N LYS A 11 15.09 -2.45 8.77
CA LYS A 11 16.02 -1.42 8.28
C LYS A 11 15.49 -0.68 7.05
N PHE A 12 14.75 -1.34 6.17
CA PHE A 12 14.18 -0.71 4.98
C PHE A 12 13.01 0.23 5.32
N ILE A 13 12.15 -0.17 6.27
CA ILE A 13 11.05 0.65 6.78
C ILE A 13 11.58 1.87 7.57
N LEU A 14 12.64 1.69 8.35
CA LEU A 14 13.28 2.79 9.09
C LEU A 14 13.90 3.83 8.14
N LEU A 15 14.38 3.40 6.96
CA LEU A 15 14.96 4.30 5.96
C LEU A 15 13.92 5.24 5.33
N LEU A 16 12.68 4.79 5.13
CA LEU A 16 11.58 5.66 4.67
C LEU A 16 11.19 6.69 5.73
N ALA A 17 11.15 6.30 7.01
CA ALA A 17 10.76 7.21 8.10
C ALA A 17 11.79 8.34 8.32
N LEU A 18 13.07 8.09 8.07
CA LEU A 18 14.14 9.09 8.27
C LEU A 18 14.15 10.18 7.19
N THR A 19 13.61 9.93 5.99
CA THR A 19 13.47 10.97 4.94
C THR A 19 12.41 12.02 5.24
N SER A 20 11.59 11.79 6.27
CA SER A 20 10.47 12.65 6.66
C SER A 20 10.84 13.73 7.68
N TYR A 21 11.95 13.56 8.39
CA TYR A 21 12.38 14.47 9.46
C TYR A 21 13.27 15.63 8.99
N ALA A 22 13.68 15.65 7.72
CA ALA A 22 14.47 16.73 7.11
C ALA A 22 13.58 17.65 6.26
N GLN A 23 12.58 18.28 6.87
CA GLN A 23 11.63 19.14 6.17
C GLN A 23 12.09 20.61 6.22
N ASN A 24 12.83 21.05 5.18
CA ASN A 24 13.27 22.44 4.97
C ASN A 24 12.72 23.04 3.66
N ASP A 25 11.81 22.35 2.96
CA ASP A 25 11.16 22.82 1.73
C ASP A 25 9.69 23.18 1.98
N GLU A 26 9.15 24.14 1.21
CA GLU A 26 7.72 24.53 1.22
C GLU A 26 6.77 23.36 0.89
N THR A 27 7.27 22.34 0.20
CA THR A 27 6.55 21.11 -0.14
C THR A 27 7.16 19.93 0.60
N SER A 28 6.34 19.11 1.27
CA SER A 28 6.86 17.98 2.03
C SER A 28 7.43 16.91 1.10
N THR A 29 8.40 16.12 1.60
CA THR A 29 8.91 14.94 0.87
C THR A 29 7.77 13.97 0.50
N TYR A 30 6.73 13.89 1.34
CA TYR A 30 5.56 13.07 1.07
C TYR A 30 4.79 13.58 -0.16
N ASP A 31 4.56 14.89 -0.27
CA ASP A 31 3.86 15.47 -1.42
C ASP A 31 4.62 15.17 -2.72
N LYS A 32 5.95 15.26 -2.71
CA LYS A 32 6.80 14.93 -3.87
C LYS A 32 6.70 13.45 -4.29
N ILE A 33 6.43 12.55 -3.35
CA ILE A 33 6.24 11.12 -3.64
C ILE A 33 4.81 10.88 -4.16
N TRP A 34 3.81 11.49 -3.52
CA TRP A 34 2.40 11.34 -3.92
C TRP A 34 2.09 12.01 -5.26
N ASP A 35 2.79 13.06 -5.63
CA ASP A 35 2.67 13.66 -6.97
C ASP A 35 3.00 12.64 -8.08
N LYS A 36 3.99 11.76 -7.83
CA LYS A 36 4.40 10.72 -8.78
C LYS A 36 3.40 9.60 -9.00
N VAL A 37 2.39 9.45 -8.14
CA VAL A 37 1.33 8.44 -8.34
C VAL A 37 0.22 8.93 -9.26
N THR A 38 0.17 10.24 -9.54
CA THR A 38 -0.68 10.82 -10.59
C THR A 38 0.02 10.63 -11.93
N LEU A 39 -0.56 9.79 -12.79
CA LEU A 39 0.05 9.47 -14.09
C LEU A 39 -0.44 10.38 -15.20
N TYR A 40 -1.59 11.01 -15.01
CA TYR A 40 -2.18 11.93 -15.97
C TYR A 40 -3.11 12.92 -15.26
N GLU A 41 -3.02 14.19 -15.64
CA GLU A 41 -3.92 15.26 -15.19
C GLU A 41 -4.01 16.34 -16.27
N ASN A 42 -5.23 16.60 -16.75
CA ASN A 42 -5.54 17.67 -17.68
C ASN A 42 -7.02 18.05 -17.53
N ALA A 43 -7.27 19.21 -16.91
CA ALA A 43 -8.62 19.71 -16.65
C ALA A 43 -9.43 20.04 -17.92
N GLU A 44 -8.77 20.25 -19.07
CA GLU A 44 -9.44 20.59 -20.33
C GLU A 44 -9.90 19.35 -21.12
N ASN A 45 -9.46 18.15 -20.73
CA ASN A 45 -9.89 16.92 -21.39
C ASN A 45 -11.28 16.49 -20.88
N SER A 46 -12.26 16.51 -21.79
CA SER A 46 -13.66 16.22 -21.48
C SER A 46 -13.96 14.74 -21.21
N LEU A 47 -13.06 13.81 -21.57
CA LEU A 47 -13.27 12.38 -21.37
C LEU A 47 -12.63 11.88 -20.09
N ILE A 48 -11.34 12.15 -19.90
CA ILE A 48 -10.58 11.79 -18.71
C ILE A 48 -9.79 13.02 -18.31
N SER A 49 -10.06 13.55 -17.13
CA SER A 49 -9.37 14.73 -16.60
C SER A 49 -8.24 14.37 -15.63
N LYS A 50 -8.29 13.19 -14.99
CA LYS A 50 -7.25 12.73 -14.08
C LYS A 50 -7.18 11.20 -14.02
N PHE A 51 -5.98 10.65 -13.92
CA PHE A 51 -5.72 9.23 -13.65
C PHE A 51 -4.58 9.08 -12.64
N TRP A 52 -4.81 8.35 -11.56
CA TRP A 52 -3.82 8.15 -10.50
C TRP A 52 -3.94 6.78 -9.84
N LEU A 53 -2.84 6.31 -9.28
CA LEU A 53 -2.75 5.02 -8.62
C LEU A 53 -3.16 5.12 -7.15
N THR A 54 -3.75 4.05 -6.63
CA THR A 54 -4.11 3.90 -5.22
C THR A 54 -3.54 2.59 -4.68
N GLY A 55 -3.39 2.52 -3.37
CA GLY A 55 -3.05 1.25 -2.74
C GLY A 55 -2.87 1.35 -1.23
N ARG A 56 -2.71 0.18 -0.61
CA ARG A 56 -2.44 0.01 0.80
C ARG A 56 -1.56 -1.21 1.01
N LEU A 57 -0.48 -1.03 1.75
CA LEU A 57 0.33 -2.14 2.23
C LEU A 57 0.22 -2.22 3.75
N GLN A 58 -0.17 -3.40 4.25
CA GLN A 58 -0.30 -3.68 5.67
C GLN A 58 0.47 -4.95 6.02
N GLY A 59 1.53 -4.79 6.79
CA GLY A 59 2.24 -5.88 7.45
C GLY A 59 1.86 -5.95 8.92
N GLU A 60 1.71 -7.15 9.46
CA GLU A 60 1.38 -7.40 10.86
C GLU A 60 2.37 -8.41 11.44
N TYR A 61 2.84 -8.14 12.66
CA TYR A 61 3.58 -9.09 13.47
C TYR A 61 2.75 -9.43 14.70
N HIS A 62 2.70 -10.70 15.06
CA HIS A 62 2.01 -11.14 16.27
C HIS A 62 2.87 -12.16 17.03
N SER A 63 2.69 -12.18 18.35
CA SER A 63 3.33 -13.12 19.27
C SER A 63 2.32 -13.45 20.36
N PHE A 64 2.10 -14.73 20.59
CA PHE A 64 1.21 -15.25 21.61
C PHE A 64 1.97 -16.26 22.46
N ASP A 65 1.85 -16.11 23.77
CA ASP A 65 2.45 -17.02 24.74
C ASP A 65 1.33 -17.86 25.35
N ASN A 66 1.56 -19.17 25.50
CA ASN A 66 0.58 -20.09 26.07
C ASN A 66 1.08 -20.68 27.39
N ASP A 67 0.69 -20.07 28.50
CA ASP A 67 1.08 -20.53 29.84
C ASP A 67 0.50 -21.91 30.23
N VAL A 68 -0.48 -22.43 29.48
CA VAL A 68 -1.15 -23.71 29.76
C VAL A 68 -0.47 -24.87 29.02
N SER A 69 -0.13 -24.70 27.74
CA SER A 69 0.57 -25.74 26.96
C SER A 69 2.09 -25.58 26.94
N GLY A 70 2.60 -24.37 27.23
CA GLY A 70 4.01 -24.00 27.09
C GLY A 70 4.45 -23.75 25.65
N ASP A 71 3.52 -23.74 24.69
CA ASP A 71 3.83 -23.48 23.28
C ASP A 71 3.63 -22.00 22.93
N ASP A 72 4.72 -21.33 22.59
CA ASP A 72 4.70 -19.96 22.09
C ASP A 72 4.54 -19.95 20.55
N HIS A 73 3.85 -18.94 20.03
CA HIS A 73 3.67 -18.75 18.59
C HIS A 73 3.89 -17.30 18.18
N ASP A 74 4.88 -17.07 17.32
CA ASP A 74 5.12 -15.80 16.65
C ASP A 74 5.11 -15.95 15.12
N ASP A 75 4.52 -14.98 14.43
CA ASP A 75 4.59 -14.90 12.97
C ASP A 75 4.48 -13.45 12.44
N TYR A 76 4.84 -13.29 11.17
CA TYR A 76 4.72 -12.06 10.41
C TYR A 76 3.97 -12.28 9.10
N ASP A 77 2.93 -11.49 8.88
CA ASP A 77 2.07 -11.58 7.71
C ASP A 77 1.97 -10.26 6.96
N TRP A 78 2.01 -10.33 5.63
CA TRP A 78 1.49 -9.26 4.78
C TRP A 78 -0.02 -9.39 4.67
N ARG A 79 -0.73 -8.99 5.72
CA ARG A 79 -2.18 -9.21 5.83
C ARG A 79 -2.98 -8.61 4.67
N ARG A 80 -2.56 -7.45 4.15
CA ARG A 80 -3.24 -6.78 3.03
C ARG A 80 -2.24 -6.06 2.15
N PHE A 81 -2.18 -6.46 0.90
CA PHE A 81 -1.65 -5.60 -0.14
C PHE A 81 -2.75 -5.33 -1.15
N ARG A 82 -3.22 -4.08 -1.16
CA ARG A 82 -4.22 -3.63 -2.11
C ARG A 82 -3.61 -2.64 -3.08
N PHE A 83 -3.99 -2.74 -4.33
CA PHE A 83 -3.51 -1.86 -5.37
C PHE A 83 -4.61 -1.62 -6.40
N GLY A 84 -4.68 -0.37 -6.86
CA GLY A 84 -5.76 0.09 -7.68
C GLY A 84 -5.45 1.39 -8.40
N PHE A 85 -6.50 1.97 -8.95
CA PHE A 85 -6.46 3.26 -9.59
C PHE A 85 -7.77 4.01 -9.39
N LYS A 86 -7.69 5.30 -9.65
CA LYS A 86 -8.85 6.16 -9.85
C LYS A 86 -8.71 6.93 -11.15
N ALA A 87 -9.86 7.22 -11.76
CA ALA A 87 -9.94 8.06 -12.94
C ALA A 87 -11.13 9.02 -12.81
N THR A 88 -10.91 10.31 -13.06
CA THR A 88 -11.99 11.28 -13.20
C THR A 88 -12.39 11.34 -14.66
N LEU A 89 -13.64 10.96 -14.92
CA LEU A 89 -14.27 10.80 -16.21
C LEU A 89 -15.33 11.89 -16.37
N LEU A 90 -15.49 12.41 -17.60
CA LEU A 90 -16.60 13.31 -17.94
C LEU A 90 -16.72 14.51 -16.99
N GLY A 91 -15.59 15.06 -16.56
CA GLY A 91 -15.50 16.20 -15.63
C GLY A 91 -15.65 15.81 -14.16
N ASP A 92 -16.71 15.08 -13.81
CA ASP A 92 -17.18 15.00 -12.42
C ASP A 92 -17.33 13.57 -11.90
N ILE A 93 -17.28 12.54 -12.76
CA ILE A 93 -17.52 11.15 -12.37
C ILE A 93 -16.19 10.48 -12.05
N THR A 94 -15.98 10.05 -10.82
CA THR A 94 -14.77 9.30 -10.46
C THR A 94 -15.03 7.81 -10.49
N LEU A 95 -14.31 7.07 -11.33
CA LEU A 95 -14.16 5.63 -11.22
C LEU A 95 -13.07 5.31 -10.21
N HIS A 96 -13.35 4.43 -9.26
CA HIS A 96 -12.36 3.82 -8.38
C HIS A 96 -12.41 2.31 -8.58
N SER A 97 -11.25 1.68 -8.77
CA SER A 97 -11.12 0.22 -8.69
C SER A 97 -9.85 -0.19 -7.97
N GLU A 98 -9.96 -1.09 -6.98
CA GLU A 98 -8.86 -1.64 -6.19
C GLU A 98 -8.98 -3.17 -6.06
N ALA A 99 -7.84 -3.86 -6.16
CA ALA A 99 -7.74 -5.31 -6.01
C ALA A 99 -6.93 -5.68 -4.76
N ASP A 100 -7.32 -6.76 -4.11
CA ASP A 100 -6.52 -7.43 -3.09
C ASP A 100 -5.54 -8.41 -3.75
N LEU A 101 -4.27 -8.24 -3.40
CA LEU A 101 -3.15 -9.00 -3.90
C LEU A 101 -2.50 -9.74 -2.71
N GLY A 102 -2.63 -11.06 -2.68
CA GLY A 102 -2.10 -11.88 -1.60
C GLY A 102 -0.59 -12.04 -1.72
N LEU A 103 0.19 -11.22 -1.00
CA LEU A 103 1.66 -11.38 -0.92
C LEU A 103 2.05 -12.64 -0.13
N GLU A 104 1.14 -13.16 0.67
CA GLU A 104 1.22 -14.41 1.43
C GLU A 104 0.91 -15.66 0.59
N ASN A 105 0.44 -15.51 -0.66
CA ASN A 105 0.02 -16.60 -1.54
C ASN A 105 1.21 -17.39 -2.13
N GLN A 106 2.03 -18.01 -1.27
CA GLN A 106 3.12 -18.88 -1.71
C GLN A 106 2.56 -20.06 -2.52
N GLY A 107 2.91 -20.13 -3.80
CA GLY A 107 2.45 -21.18 -4.72
C GLY A 107 1.01 -21.04 -5.21
N LYS A 108 0.36 -19.90 -4.97
CA LYS A 108 -1.00 -19.56 -5.45
C LYS A 108 -0.97 -18.27 -6.29
N PRO A 109 -2.02 -17.96 -7.06
CA PRO A 109 -2.10 -16.68 -7.79
C PRO A 109 -1.97 -15.47 -6.87
N LEU A 110 -1.34 -14.40 -7.36
CA LEU A 110 -1.20 -13.13 -6.63
C LEU A 110 -2.55 -12.45 -6.40
N TYR A 111 -3.46 -12.52 -7.38
CA TYR A 111 -4.77 -11.87 -7.30
C TYR A 111 -5.73 -12.68 -6.43
N ASN A 112 -6.37 -12.01 -5.46
CA ASN A 112 -7.45 -12.57 -4.65
C ASN A 112 -8.82 -12.16 -5.18
N ASN A 113 -9.14 -10.86 -5.12
CA ASN A 113 -10.44 -10.31 -5.51
C ASN A 113 -10.36 -8.80 -5.77
N LEU A 114 -11.45 -8.21 -6.26
CA LEU A 114 -11.68 -6.76 -6.20
C LEU A 114 -12.26 -6.42 -4.82
N THR A 115 -11.72 -5.40 -4.16
CA THR A 115 -12.21 -4.98 -2.83
C THR A 115 -13.15 -3.81 -2.91
N ASP A 116 -12.84 -2.87 -3.79
CA ASP A 116 -13.53 -1.59 -3.91
C ASP A 116 -13.61 -1.24 -5.40
N THR A 117 -14.80 -1.31 -5.98
CA THR A 117 -15.05 -0.89 -7.36
C THR A 117 -16.36 -0.13 -7.43
N TYR A 118 -16.30 1.17 -7.69
CA TYR A 118 -17.47 2.03 -7.70
C TYR A 118 -17.25 3.31 -8.52
N PHE A 119 -18.37 3.98 -8.83
CA PHE A 119 -18.39 5.34 -9.32
C PHE A 119 -18.86 6.28 -8.20
N SER A 120 -18.28 7.47 -8.11
CA SER A 120 -18.66 8.53 -7.17
C SER A 120 -18.66 9.89 -7.82
#